data_AF-A0A7C5JAF7-F1
#
_entry.id   AF-A0A7C5JAF7-F1
#
_cell.length_a   1.000
_cell.length_b   1.000
_cell.length_c   1.000
_cell.angle_alpha   90.00
_cell.angle_beta   90.00
_cell.angle_gamma   90.00
#
_symmetry.space_group_name_H-M   'P 1'
#
loop_
_entity.id
_entity.type
_entity.pdbx_description
1 polymer ?
#
loop_
_entity_poly.entity_id
_entity_poly.type
_entity_poly.pdbx_seq_one_letter_code
_entity_poly.pdbx_strand_id
1 'polypeptide(L)'
;MQQRAQRKFTRALDYLGEGLGIPRRTKNYEKVLQKVGALKSDYASIAKYYTVTVKKDPDSSNALSVSYKEKRGTDDKSAMNGVYCLRTNNTTMDEKSLWRTYTTLTDLEAVFRTLKSELGLRPIYHRTGQRVDGHLFITLIAYTLIHTIRYKLRSKGINDSWNTIREKLSTQIRTTTVAKVKDGRVLYLRKSSLLDERAKEIVDALGLSHRAGAVTKVYQ
;
A
#
# COMPACT_ATOMS: atom_id res chain seq x y z
N MET A 1 3.58 13.88 1.21
CA MET A 1 3.05 13.11 2.37
C MET A 1 2.95 13.97 3.63
N GLN A 2 3.98 14.76 3.98
CA GLN A 2 4.00 15.58 5.21
C GLN A 2 2.98 16.74 5.24
N GLN A 3 2.74 17.47 4.13
CA GLN A 3 1.69 18.51 4.09
C GLN A 3 0.30 17.99 4.46
N ARG A 4 -0.03 16.75 4.04
CA ARG A 4 -1.30 16.10 4.40
C ARG A 4 -1.38 15.82 5.89
N ALA A 5 -0.28 15.36 6.50
CA ALA A 5 -0.20 15.11 7.93
C ALA A 5 -0.22 16.41 8.74
N GLN A 6 0.43 17.48 8.24
CA GLN A 6 0.42 18.81 8.86
C GLN A 6 -1.00 19.40 8.91
N ARG A 7 -1.72 19.31 7.78
CA ARG A 7 -3.12 19.74 7.68
C ARG A 7 -4.04 18.92 8.60
N LYS A 8 -3.80 17.62 8.74
CA LYS A 8 -4.58 16.77 9.66
C LYS A 8 -4.30 17.14 11.12
N PHE A 9 -3.04 17.37 11.47
CA PHE A 9 -2.63 17.71 12.83
C PHE A 9 -3.18 19.07 13.28
N THR A 10 -2.99 20.12 12.48
CA THR A 10 -3.52 21.47 12.74
C THR A 10 -5.04 21.45 12.87
N ARG A 11 -5.75 20.84 11.91
CA ARG A 11 -7.21 20.70 11.97
C ARG A 11 -7.71 19.94 13.21
N ALA A 12 -6.95 18.95 13.69
CA ALA A 12 -7.30 18.21 14.90
C ALA A 12 -7.11 19.06 16.17
N LEU A 13 -6.11 19.94 16.19
CA LEU A 13 -5.92 20.92 17.27
C LEU A 13 -6.99 22.02 17.25
N ASP A 14 -7.33 22.53 16.06
CA ASP A 14 -8.41 23.52 15.87
C ASP A 14 -9.74 22.93 16.36
N TYR A 15 -10.05 21.69 15.98
CA TYR A 15 -11.24 20.97 16.42
C TYR A 15 -11.32 20.81 17.94
N LEU A 16 -10.18 20.54 18.61
CA LEU A 16 -10.12 20.49 20.07
C LEU A 16 -10.38 21.85 20.70
N GLY A 17 -9.83 22.93 20.13
CA GLY A 17 -10.02 24.29 20.60
C GLY A 17 -11.45 24.78 20.45
N GLU A 18 -12.03 24.67 19.24
CA GLU A 18 -13.42 25.02 18.94
C GLU A 18 -14.42 24.20 19.76
N GLY A 19 -14.07 22.94 20.05
CA GLY A 19 -14.89 22.03 20.84
C GLY A 19 -15.06 22.41 22.32
N LEU A 20 -14.23 23.29 22.88
CA LEU A 20 -14.32 23.70 24.29
C LEU A 20 -15.60 24.50 24.59
N GLY A 21 -16.11 25.25 23.61
CA GLY A 21 -17.35 26.04 23.74
C GLY A 21 -18.63 25.20 23.61
N ILE A 22 -18.58 24.08 22.88
CA ILE A 22 -19.77 23.33 22.47
C ILE A 22 -20.29 22.43 23.62
N PRO A 23 -21.62 22.35 23.86
CA PRO A 23 -22.20 21.42 24.85
C PRO A 23 -21.85 19.95 24.55
N ARG A 24 -21.71 19.13 25.61
CA ARG A 24 -21.41 17.67 25.54
C ARG A 24 -20.03 17.29 24.95
N ARG A 25 -19.11 18.24 24.80
CA ARG A 25 -17.70 17.99 24.43
C ARG A 25 -16.79 17.91 25.65
N THR A 26 -15.60 17.35 25.48
CA THR A 26 -14.60 17.22 26.54
C THR A 26 -13.99 18.59 26.86
N LYS A 27 -14.31 19.14 28.03
CA LYS A 27 -13.81 20.44 28.50
C LYS A 27 -12.78 20.34 29.62
N ASN A 28 -12.78 19.22 30.35
CA ASN A 28 -11.88 19.01 31.48
C ASN A 28 -10.41 19.09 31.04
N TYR A 29 -9.63 19.91 31.75
CA TYR A 29 -8.26 20.29 31.40
C TYR A 29 -7.33 19.08 31.26
N GLU A 30 -7.38 18.12 32.18
CA GLU A 30 -6.52 16.93 32.16
C GLU A 30 -6.83 16.04 30.96
N LYS A 31 -8.12 15.84 30.64
CA LYS A 31 -8.54 15.08 29.47
C LYS A 31 -8.15 15.77 28.16
N VAL A 32 -8.18 17.10 28.12
CA VAL A 32 -7.73 17.89 26.97
C VAL A 32 -6.21 17.75 26.80
N LEU A 33 -5.43 17.81 27.88
CA LEU A 33 -3.98 17.55 27.84
C LEU A 33 -3.65 16.15 27.33
N GLN A 34 -4.35 15.12 27.81
CA GLN A 34 -4.18 13.74 27.33
C GLN A 34 -4.48 13.62 25.83
N LYS A 35 -5.55 14.27 25.34
CA LYS A 35 -5.88 14.29 23.90
C LYS A 35 -4.84 15.03 23.07
N VAL A 36 -4.32 16.15 23.55
CA VAL A 36 -3.20 16.85 22.90
C VAL A 36 -1.95 15.97 22.88
N GLY A 37 -1.67 15.24 23.96
CA GLY A 37 -0.58 14.26 24.02
C GLY A 37 -0.75 13.13 23.01
N ALA A 38 -1.94 12.55 22.90
CA ALA A 38 -2.27 11.53 21.91
C ALA A 38 -2.08 12.04 20.48
N LEU A 39 -2.55 13.25 20.17
CA LEU A 39 -2.32 13.88 18.86
C LEU A 39 -0.83 14.11 18.59
N LYS A 40 -0.03 14.49 19.59
CA LYS A 40 1.42 14.61 19.42
C LYS A 40 2.07 13.26 19.12
N SER A 41 1.57 12.17 19.69
CA SER A 41 2.03 10.80 19.42
C SER A 41 1.66 10.34 18.01
N ASP A 42 0.38 10.46 17.63
CA ASP A 42 -0.13 10.06 16.31
C ASP A 42 0.56 10.80 15.15
N TYR A 43 0.95 12.05 15.40
CA TYR A 43 1.63 12.92 14.43
C TYR A 43 3.06 13.28 14.87
N ALA A 44 3.78 12.35 15.51
CA ALA A 44 5.13 12.58 16.07
C ALA A 44 6.13 13.23 15.09
N SER A 45 6.03 12.89 13.81
CA SER A 45 6.89 13.45 12.75
C SER A 45 6.74 14.97 12.57
N ILE A 46 5.58 15.54 12.91
CA ILE A 46 5.26 16.96 12.72
C ILE A 46 5.12 17.69 14.05
N ALA A 47 4.63 17.01 15.09
CA ALA A 47 4.38 17.57 16.41
C ALA A 47 5.61 18.25 17.04
N LYS A 48 6.82 17.76 16.75
CA LYS A 48 8.10 18.36 17.22
C LYS A 48 8.29 19.82 16.82
N TYR A 49 7.68 20.24 15.70
CA TYR A 49 7.79 21.59 15.15
C TYR A 49 6.72 22.55 15.70
N TYR A 50 5.78 22.06 16.52
CA TYR A 50 4.73 22.88 17.10
C TYR A 50 4.84 22.93 18.62
N THR A 51 4.77 24.13 19.17
CA THR A 51 4.51 24.34 20.60
C THR A 51 3.01 24.46 20.78
N VAL A 52 2.40 23.49 21.47
CA VAL A 52 0.96 23.50 21.78
C VAL A 52 0.79 23.87 23.25
N THR A 53 0.02 24.92 23.51
CA THR A 53 -0.26 25.47 24.85
C THR A 53 -1.75 25.36 25.14
N VAL A 54 -2.09 24.72 26.26
CA VAL A 54 -3.46 24.64 26.78
C VAL A 54 -3.55 25.52 28.01
N LYS A 55 -4.46 26.51 28.01
CA LYS A 55 -4.73 27.34 29.20
C LYS A 55 -5.82 26.70 30.03
N LYS A 56 -5.60 26.58 31.34
CA LYS A 56 -6.62 26.15 32.31
C LYS A 56 -7.46 27.35 32.74
N ASP A 57 -8.75 27.12 32.94
CA ASP A 57 -9.66 28.08 33.58
C ASP A 57 -9.32 28.20 35.09
N PRO A 58 -9.11 29.41 35.64
CA PRO A 58 -8.83 29.59 37.06
C PRO A 58 -9.99 29.13 37.98
N ASP A 59 -11.23 29.30 37.52
CA ASP A 59 -12.44 29.10 38.33
C ASP A 59 -13.07 27.71 38.09
N SER A 60 -12.48 26.91 37.20
CA SER A 60 -13.03 25.64 36.76
C SER A 60 -11.96 24.56 36.56
N SER A 61 -12.37 23.29 36.55
CA SER A 61 -11.51 22.17 36.14
C SER A 61 -11.35 22.07 34.60
N ASN A 62 -11.85 23.05 33.85
CA ASN A 62 -11.90 23.06 32.40
C ASN A 62 -10.70 23.78 31.74
N ALA A 63 -10.45 23.45 30.47
CA ALA A 63 -9.53 24.19 29.61
C ALA A 63 -10.25 25.41 28.99
N LEU A 64 -9.58 26.56 29.01
CA LEU A 64 -10.05 27.83 28.46
C LEU A 64 -9.77 27.92 26.95
N SER A 65 -8.58 27.50 26.52
CA SER A 65 -8.19 27.54 25.12
C SER A 65 -7.05 26.56 24.82
N VAL A 66 -7.05 26.05 23.58
CA VAL A 66 -5.93 25.33 22.99
C VAL A 66 -5.36 26.22 21.88
N SER A 67 -4.08 26.55 21.99
CA SER A 67 -3.37 27.35 20.99
C SER A 67 -2.09 26.63 20.58
N TYR A 68 -1.64 26.86 19.35
CA TYR A 68 -0.38 26.33 18.88
C TYR A 68 0.42 27.40 18.14
N LYS A 69 1.73 27.32 18.26
CA LYS A 69 2.68 28.15 17.53
C LYS A 69 3.70 27.26 16.85
N GLU A 70 3.92 27.49 15.57
CA GLU A 70 5.01 26.88 14.84
C GLU A 70 6.34 27.40 15.39
N LYS A 71 7.24 26.50 15.77
CA LYS A 71 8.60 26.84 16.20
C LYS A 71 9.37 27.32 14.97
N ARG A 72 9.34 28.62 14.69
CA ARG A 72 10.18 29.24 13.65
C ARG A 72 11.61 29.38 14.19
N GLY A 73 12.41 28.34 13.99
CA GLY A 73 13.87 28.42 14.01
C GLY A 73 14.38 28.47 12.59
N THR A 74 15.29 29.40 12.33
CA THR A 74 16.10 29.63 11.13
C THR A 74 16.62 28.36 10.48
N ASP A 75 15.82 27.76 9.62
CA ASP A 75 16.23 27.29 8.30
C ASP A 75 14.96 27.00 7.51
N ASP A 76 15.05 27.25 6.21
CA ASP A 76 14.00 27.14 5.21
C ASP A 76 13.06 25.95 5.43
N LYS A 77 11.87 26.01 4.84
CA LYS A 77 11.00 24.82 4.67
C LYS A 77 11.72 23.62 4.02
N SER A 78 12.94 23.79 3.51
CA SER A 78 13.87 22.75 3.10
C SER A 78 14.48 21.96 4.27
N ALA A 79 14.78 22.57 5.42
CA ALA A 79 15.25 21.89 6.64
C ALA A 79 14.16 21.06 7.33
N MET A 80 12.88 21.20 6.92
CA MET A 80 11.81 20.27 7.31
C MET A 80 12.10 18.83 6.85
N ASN A 81 12.98 18.67 5.85
CA ASN A 81 13.45 17.40 5.34
C ASN A 81 14.96 17.37 5.55
N GLY A 82 15.51 16.35 6.21
CA GLY A 82 16.96 16.17 6.23
C GLY A 82 17.51 16.25 4.79
N VAL A 83 18.66 16.88 4.60
CA VAL A 83 19.31 16.92 3.28
C VAL A 83 19.75 15.50 2.95
N TYR A 84 19.22 14.96 1.84
CA TYR A 84 19.56 13.63 1.38
C TYR A 84 20.79 13.72 0.46
N CYS A 85 21.96 13.39 0.98
CA CYS A 85 23.22 13.44 0.23
C CYS A 85 23.58 12.06 -0.33
N LEU A 86 23.81 11.99 -1.64
CA LEU A 86 24.40 10.82 -2.29
C LEU A 86 25.93 10.97 -2.33
N ARG A 87 26.65 10.05 -1.69
CA ARG A 87 28.11 9.95 -1.81
C ARG A 87 28.46 8.82 -2.78
N THR A 88 29.24 9.14 -3.80
CA THR A 88 29.68 8.18 -4.83
C THR A 88 31.18 8.31 -5.06
N ASN A 89 31.83 7.23 -5.47
CA ASN A 89 33.19 7.22 -5.99
C ASN A 89 33.24 7.40 -7.52
N ASN A 90 32.07 7.42 -8.18
CA ASN A 90 31.96 7.64 -9.61
C ASN A 90 32.09 9.13 -9.93
N THR A 91 33.10 9.49 -10.72
CA THR A 91 33.40 10.87 -11.14
C THR A 91 32.97 11.20 -12.56
N THR A 92 32.46 10.21 -13.31
CA THR A 92 32.14 10.34 -14.74
C THR A 92 30.64 10.45 -15.03
N MET A 93 29.78 10.02 -14.10
CA MET A 93 28.33 10.10 -14.24
C MET A 93 27.79 11.49 -13.90
N ASP A 94 26.82 11.94 -14.70
CA ASP A 94 26.06 13.14 -14.40
C ASP A 94 25.11 12.94 -13.20
N GLU A 95 24.73 14.05 -12.55
CA GLU A 95 23.87 14.05 -11.36
C GLU A 95 22.52 13.35 -11.59
N LYS A 96 21.92 13.51 -12.77
CA LYS A 96 20.61 12.95 -13.10
C LYS A 96 20.69 11.43 -13.27
N SER A 97 21.74 10.94 -13.93
CA SER A 97 22.04 9.52 -14.04
C SER A 97 22.39 8.90 -12.69
N LEU A 98 23.17 9.60 -11.85
CA LEU A 98 23.50 9.14 -10.49
C LEU A 98 22.23 8.98 -9.65
N TRP A 99 21.36 10.00 -9.66
CA TRP A 99 20.07 9.96 -8.97
C TRP A 99 19.18 8.83 -9.48
N ARG A 100 19.09 8.65 -10.81
CA ARG A 100 18.30 7.57 -11.42
C ARG A 100 18.83 6.19 -11.01
N THR A 101 20.14 5.98 -11.07
CA THR A 101 20.77 4.72 -10.66
C THR A 101 20.54 4.43 -9.18
N TYR A 102 20.67 5.45 -8.32
CA TYR A 102 20.34 5.32 -6.91
C TYR A 102 18.86 4.98 -6.70
N THR A 103 17.96 5.63 -7.42
CA THR A 103 16.51 5.36 -7.33
C THR A 103 16.19 3.92 -7.76
N THR A 104 16.90 3.37 -8.75
CA THR A 104 16.78 1.95 -9.14
C THR A 104 17.06 0.99 -7.98
N LEU A 105 17.94 1.33 -7.03
CA LEU A 105 18.13 0.53 -5.81
C LEU A 105 16.88 0.52 -4.94
N THR A 106 16.21 1.66 -4.80
CA THR A 106 14.94 1.74 -4.08
C THR A 106 13.85 0.92 -4.78
N ASP A 107 13.84 0.93 -6.12
CA ASP A 107 12.96 0.07 -6.90
C ASP A 107 13.27 -1.42 -6.66
N LEU A 108 14.55 -1.81 -6.62
CA LEU A 108 14.97 -3.16 -6.25
C LEU A 108 14.51 -3.55 -4.84
N GLU A 109 14.60 -2.66 -3.86
CA GLU A 109 14.06 -2.92 -2.52
C GLU A 109 12.55 -3.15 -2.54
N ALA A 110 11.81 -2.38 -3.35
CA ALA A 110 10.39 -2.60 -3.55
C ALA A 110 10.12 -3.96 -4.21
N VAL A 111 10.96 -4.39 -5.16
CA VAL A 111 10.94 -5.74 -5.75
C VAL A 111 11.13 -6.81 -4.67
N PHE A 112 12.18 -6.70 -3.85
CA PHE A 112 12.45 -7.64 -2.77
C PHE A 112 11.34 -7.69 -1.72
N ARG A 113 10.69 -6.56 -1.45
CA ARG A 113 9.52 -6.52 -0.57
C ARG A 113 8.36 -7.32 -1.16
N THR A 114 8.04 -7.11 -2.44
CA THR A 114 7.02 -7.89 -3.15
C THR A 114 7.34 -9.39 -3.15
N LEU A 115 8.60 -9.77 -3.43
CA LEU A 115 9.05 -11.16 -3.37
C LEU A 115 8.77 -11.79 -2.00
N LYS A 116 9.06 -11.07 -0.92
CA LYS A 116 8.86 -11.54 0.45
C LYS A 116 7.39 -11.62 0.85
N SER A 117 6.58 -10.64 0.47
CA SER A 117 5.18 -10.53 0.92
C SER A 117 4.18 -11.24 0.02
N GLU A 118 4.21 -10.99 -1.29
CA GLU A 118 3.17 -11.44 -2.23
C GLU A 118 3.48 -12.84 -2.79
N LEU A 119 4.76 -13.19 -2.89
CA LEU A 119 5.24 -14.46 -3.46
C LEU A 119 5.64 -15.50 -2.41
N GLY A 120 5.46 -15.21 -1.13
CA GLY A 120 5.68 -16.19 -0.06
C GLY A 120 7.14 -16.61 0.11
N LEU A 121 8.11 -15.80 -0.34
CA LEU A 121 9.53 -16.10 -0.10
C LEU A 121 9.87 -16.14 1.40
N ARG A 122 9.05 -15.54 2.26
CA ARG A 122 9.18 -15.68 3.70
C ARG A 122 7.84 -16.01 4.35
N PRO A 123 7.83 -16.94 5.34
CA PRO A 123 8.98 -17.71 5.84
C PRO A 123 9.35 -18.92 4.93
N ILE A 124 10.66 -19.23 4.84
CA ILE A 124 11.16 -20.40 4.09
C ILE A 124 11.07 -21.63 4.99
N TYR A 125 10.17 -22.57 4.67
CA TYR A 125 9.98 -23.80 5.46
C TYR A 125 10.86 -24.98 4.99
N HIS A 126 11.77 -24.75 4.04
CA HIS A 126 12.65 -25.79 3.51
C HIS A 126 13.86 -26.03 4.42
N ARG A 127 14.14 -27.31 4.71
CA ARG A 127 15.23 -27.73 5.62
C ARG A 127 16.57 -27.98 4.94
N THR A 128 16.57 -28.35 3.66
CA THR A 128 17.78 -28.67 2.89
C THR A 128 18.14 -27.55 1.92
N GLY A 129 19.43 -27.28 1.73
CA GLY A 129 19.91 -26.21 0.84
C GLY A 129 19.35 -26.32 -0.58
N GLN A 130 19.38 -27.51 -1.17
CA GLN A 130 18.84 -27.75 -2.51
C GLN A 130 17.35 -27.37 -2.66
N ARG A 131 16.53 -27.58 -1.62
CA ARG A 131 15.11 -27.17 -1.64
C ARG A 131 14.95 -25.66 -1.48
N VAL A 132 15.84 -25.01 -0.71
CA VAL A 132 15.90 -23.55 -0.61
C VAL A 132 16.26 -22.94 -1.97
N ASP A 133 17.27 -23.48 -2.65
CA ASP A 133 17.71 -23.02 -3.97
C ASP A 133 16.59 -23.19 -5.00
N GLY A 134 15.91 -24.34 -5.02
CA GLY A 134 14.76 -24.59 -5.88
C GLY A 134 13.60 -23.62 -5.61
N HIS A 135 13.32 -23.32 -4.34
CA HIS A 135 12.30 -22.34 -3.97
C HIS A 135 12.65 -20.93 -4.45
N LEU A 136 13.90 -20.49 -4.23
CA LEU A 136 14.40 -19.20 -4.72
C LEU A 136 14.27 -19.09 -6.24
N PHE A 137 14.64 -20.15 -6.96
CA PHE A 137 14.57 -20.20 -8.41
C PHE A 137 13.12 -20.05 -8.93
N ILE A 138 12.18 -20.83 -8.40
CA ILE A 138 10.76 -20.76 -8.78
C ILE A 138 10.19 -19.38 -8.43
N THR A 139 10.51 -18.85 -7.26
CA THR A 139 10.02 -17.53 -6.82
C THR A 139 10.54 -16.40 -7.70
N LEU A 140 11.78 -16.49 -8.21
CA LEU A 140 12.33 -15.54 -9.18
C LEU A 140 11.57 -15.58 -10.51
N ILE A 141 11.25 -16.77 -11.03
CA ILE A 141 10.45 -16.94 -12.26
C ILE A 141 9.03 -16.41 -12.04
N ALA A 142 8.40 -16.72 -10.90
CA ALA A 142 7.07 -16.22 -10.58
C ALA A 142 7.05 -14.69 -10.52
N TYR A 143 8.12 -14.07 -10.01
CA TYR A 143 8.26 -12.63 -9.97
C TYR A 143 8.35 -11.99 -11.35
N THR A 144 9.12 -12.55 -12.29
CA THR A 144 9.21 -11.96 -13.64
C THR A 144 7.85 -11.95 -14.33
N LEU A 145 7.04 -13.00 -14.13
CA LEU A 145 5.66 -13.05 -14.62
C LEU A 145 4.78 -11.97 -13.98
N ILE A 146 4.76 -11.88 -12.64
CA ILE A 146 3.98 -10.88 -11.91
C ILE A 146 4.40 -9.46 -12.30
N HIS A 147 5.71 -9.20 -12.38
CA HIS A 147 6.24 -7.90 -12.77
C HIS A 147 5.78 -7.53 -14.18
N THR A 148 5.84 -8.46 -15.13
CA THR A 148 5.39 -8.23 -16.51
C THR A 148 3.89 -7.91 -16.57
N ILE A 149 3.06 -8.66 -15.83
CA ILE A 149 1.61 -8.41 -15.75
C ILE A 149 1.36 -7.01 -15.19
N ARG A 150 1.98 -6.68 -14.05
CA ARG A 150 1.80 -5.38 -13.39
C ARG A 150 2.33 -4.23 -14.25
N TYR A 151 3.44 -4.41 -14.96
CA TYR A 151 3.98 -3.42 -15.88
C TYR A 151 2.99 -3.10 -17.01
N LYS A 152 2.41 -4.13 -17.64
CA LYS A 152 1.37 -3.96 -18.66
C LYS A 152 0.14 -3.26 -18.10
N LEU A 153 -0.35 -3.66 -16.93
CA LEU A 153 -1.50 -3.02 -16.28
C LEU A 153 -1.25 -1.55 -15.95
N ARG A 154 -0.07 -1.21 -15.43
CA ARG A 154 0.32 0.19 -15.15
C ARG A 154 0.32 1.05 -16.40
N SER A 155 0.77 0.52 -17.54
CA SER A 155 0.74 1.23 -18.82
C SER A 155 -0.69 1.59 -19.27
N LYS A 156 -1.69 0.90 -18.75
CA LYS A 156 -3.13 1.14 -18.97
C LYS A 156 -3.80 1.90 -17.82
N GLY A 157 -3.02 2.40 -16.83
CA GLY A 157 -3.53 3.17 -15.69
C GLY A 157 -3.94 2.34 -14.47
N ILE A 158 -3.85 1.01 -14.53
CA ILE A 158 -4.22 0.12 -13.42
C ILE A 158 -3.01 -0.08 -12.51
N ASN A 159 -3.06 0.53 -11.32
CA ASN A 159 -1.95 0.57 -10.35
C ASN A 159 -2.13 -0.36 -9.13
N ASP A 160 -2.97 -1.38 -9.28
CA ASP A 160 -3.34 -2.29 -8.19
C ASP A 160 -2.16 -3.12 -7.65
N SER A 161 -2.30 -3.57 -6.39
CA SER A 161 -1.40 -4.57 -5.78
C SER A 161 -1.63 -5.95 -6.40
N TRP A 162 -0.66 -6.86 -6.29
CA TRP A 162 -0.85 -8.22 -6.82
C TRP A 162 -2.01 -8.95 -6.14
N ASN A 163 -2.16 -8.75 -4.83
CA ASN A 163 -3.26 -9.32 -4.06
C ASN A 163 -4.63 -8.84 -4.58
N THR A 164 -4.76 -7.54 -4.85
CA THR A 164 -5.98 -6.94 -5.41
C THR A 164 -6.28 -7.49 -6.80
N ILE A 165 -5.26 -7.64 -7.66
CA ILE A 165 -5.41 -8.24 -9.00
C ILE A 165 -5.91 -9.68 -8.87
N ARG A 166 -5.29 -10.48 -7.98
CA ARG A 166 -5.67 -11.87 -7.74
C ARG A 166 -7.10 -11.97 -7.20
N GLU A 167 -7.49 -11.10 -6.29
CA GLU A 167 -8.84 -11.05 -5.73
C GLU A 167 -9.87 -10.71 -6.82
N LYS A 168 -9.63 -9.68 -7.64
CA LYS A 168 -10.48 -9.34 -8.78
C LYS A 168 -10.63 -10.49 -9.77
N LEU A 169 -9.56 -11.24 -10.05
CA LEU A 169 -9.59 -12.38 -10.97
C LEU A 169 -10.10 -13.69 -10.36
N SER A 170 -10.24 -13.77 -9.03
CA SER A 170 -10.64 -14.99 -8.32
C SER A 170 -12.08 -15.43 -8.61
N THR A 171 -12.89 -14.54 -9.18
CA THR A 171 -14.27 -14.80 -9.58
C THR A 171 -14.37 -15.65 -10.85
N GLN A 172 -13.29 -15.78 -11.62
CA GLN A 172 -13.28 -16.65 -12.79
C GLN A 172 -13.11 -18.11 -12.38
N ILE A 173 -14.13 -18.92 -12.66
CA ILE A 173 -14.18 -20.35 -12.31
C ILE A 173 -14.23 -21.18 -13.59
N ARG A 174 -13.52 -22.31 -13.61
CA ARG A 174 -13.62 -23.29 -14.69
C ARG A 174 -14.27 -24.57 -14.19
N THR A 175 -15.47 -24.86 -14.69
CA THR A 175 -16.27 -26.02 -14.30
C THR A 175 -16.01 -27.18 -15.26
N THR A 176 -15.78 -28.36 -14.70
CA THR A 176 -15.77 -29.63 -15.45
C THR A 176 -17.03 -30.40 -15.08
N THR A 177 -17.96 -30.53 -16.02
CA THR A 177 -19.16 -31.36 -15.89
C THR A 177 -18.87 -32.72 -16.49
N VAL A 178 -19.14 -33.78 -15.73
CA VAL A 178 -19.05 -35.18 -16.18
C VAL A 178 -20.46 -35.73 -16.23
N ALA A 179 -20.89 -36.24 -17.38
CA ALA A 179 -22.24 -36.79 -17.57
C ALA A 179 -22.19 -38.12 -18.31
N LYS A 180 -22.98 -39.10 -17.85
CA LYS A 180 -23.14 -40.37 -18.55
C LYS A 180 -24.26 -40.25 -19.58
N VAL A 181 -23.94 -40.48 -20.85
CA VAL A 181 -24.88 -40.40 -21.96
C VAL A 181 -25.67 -41.72 -22.04
N LYS A 182 -26.88 -41.70 -22.61
CA LYS A 182 -27.73 -42.89 -22.81
C LYS A 182 -27.01 -44.06 -23.49
N ASP A 183 -26.02 -43.73 -24.31
CA ASP A 183 -25.21 -44.66 -25.11
C ASP A 183 -24.00 -45.24 -24.35
N GLY A 184 -24.01 -45.21 -23.01
CA GLY A 184 -22.93 -45.73 -22.15
C GLY A 184 -21.69 -44.84 -22.02
N ARG A 185 -21.42 -43.97 -23.00
CA ARG A 185 -20.29 -43.03 -23.05
C ARG A 185 -20.34 -41.95 -21.96
N VAL A 186 -19.18 -41.46 -21.53
CA VAL A 186 -18.97 -40.36 -20.57
C VAL A 186 -18.61 -39.08 -21.33
N LEU A 187 -19.42 -38.05 -21.15
CA LEU A 187 -19.19 -36.70 -21.62
C LEU A 187 -18.42 -35.89 -20.57
N TYR A 188 -17.25 -35.39 -20.93
CA TYR A 188 -16.54 -34.36 -20.19
C TYR A 188 -16.75 -33.00 -20.86
N LEU A 189 -17.47 -32.10 -20.19
CA LEU A 189 -17.68 -30.73 -20.63
C LEU A 189 -16.88 -29.78 -19.73
N ARG A 190 -15.92 -29.06 -20.31
CA ARG A 190 -15.19 -28.00 -19.58
C ARG A 190 -15.65 -26.63 -20.06
N LYS A 191 -16.22 -25.83 -19.16
CA LYS A 191 -16.70 -24.48 -19.46
C LYS A 191 -16.23 -23.49 -18.38
N SER A 192 -15.85 -22.30 -18.81
CA SER A 192 -15.43 -21.21 -17.93
C SER A 192 -16.61 -20.27 -17.67
N SER A 193 -16.68 -19.71 -16.46
CA SER A 193 -17.65 -18.69 -16.10
C SER A 193 -17.41 -17.41 -16.90
N LEU A 194 -18.45 -16.58 -16.97
CA LEU A 194 -18.32 -15.22 -17.49
C LEU A 194 -17.55 -14.38 -16.47
N LEU A 195 -16.75 -13.45 -16.98
CA LEU A 195 -16.03 -12.47 -16.16
C LEU A 195 -17.00 -11.41 -15.64
N ASP A 196 -16.81 -11.00 -14.38
CA ASP A 196 -17.40 -9.77 -13.86
C ASP A 196 -16.72 -8.52 -14.47
N GLU A 197 -17.28 -7.33 -14.23
CA GLU A 197 -16.73 -6.08 -14.78
C GLU A 197 -15.30 -5.78 -14.33
N ARG A 198 -14.95 -6.12 -13.08
CA ARG A 198 -13.63 -5.85 -12.51
C ARG A 198 -12.57 -6.75 -13.13
N ALA A 199 -12.91 -8.01 -13.38
CA ALA A 199 -12.06 -8.99 -14.03
C ALA A 199 -11.93 -8.71 -15.54
N LYS A 200 -13.01 -8.25 -16.19
CA LYS A 200 -12.97 -7.80 -17.59
C LYS A 200 -11.98 -6.67 -17.79
N GLU A 201 -12.00 -5.64 -16.94
CA GLU A 201 -11.07 -4.52 -17.00
C GLU A 201 -9.60 -4.98 -17.05
N ILE A 202 -9.24 -5.95 -16.19
CA ILE A 202 -7.88 -6.51 -16.15
C ILE A 202 -7.58 -7.33 -17.42
N VAL A 203 -8.50 -8.18 -17.84
CA VAL A 203 -8.33 -9.06 -19.00
C VAL A 203 -8.20 -8.25 -20.30
N ASP A 204 -9.00 -7.18 -20.43
CA ASP A 204 -8.95 -6.23 -21.54
C ASP A 204 -7.64 -5.45 -21.56
N ALA A 205 -7.20 -4.95 -20.40
CA ALA A 205 -5.92 -4.25 -20.28
C ALA A 205 -4.72 -5.14 -20.66
N LEU A 206 -4.83 -6.46 -20.45
CA LEU A 206 -3.83 -7.45 -20.83
C LEU A 206 -3.96 -7.97 -22.27
N GLY A 207 -5.03 -7.61 -22.99
CA GLY A 207 -5.31 -8.10 -24.35
C GLY A 207 -5.61 -9.60 -24.39
N LEU A 208 -6.24 -10.13 -23.33
CA LEU A 208 -6.56 -11.54 -23.19
C LEU A 208 -8.02 -11.83 -23.57
N SER A 209 -8.30 -13.09 -23.93
CA SER A 209 -9.68 -13.52 -24.19
C SER A 209 -10.50 -13.57 -22.91
N HIS A 210 -11.76 -13.13 -22.98
CA HIS A 210 -12.70 -13.18 -21.85
C HIS A 210 -13.06 -14.61 -21.43
N ARG A 211 -12.82 -15.59 -22.31
CA ARG A 211 -13.02 -17.01 -22.01
C ARG A 211 -11.68 -17.65 -21.68
N ALA A 212 -11.53 -18.09 -20.44
CA ALA A 212 -10.39 -18.91 -20.04
C ALA A 212 -10.43 -20.27 -20.76
N GLY A 213 -9.71 -20.39 -21.88
CA GLY A 213 -9.57 -21.58 -22.72
C GLY A 213 -10.83 -22.00 -23.49
N ALA A 214 -10.65 -22.97 -24.39
CA ALA A 214 -11.72 -23.49 -25.23
C ALA A 214 -12.71 -24.38 -24.45
N VAL A 215 -13.96 -24.42 -24.92
CA VAL A 215 -14.92 -25.43 -24.47
C VAL A 215 -14.55 -26.76 -25.09
N THR A 216 -14.15 -27.71 -24.27
CA THR A 216 -13.80 -29.06 -24.72
C THR A 216 -14.95 -30.00 -24.38
N LYS A 217 -15.37 -30.80 -25.38
CA LYS A 217 -16.27 -31.94 -25.20
C LYS A 217 -15.50 -33.19 -25.60
N VAL A 218 -15.27 -34.09 -24.64
CA VAL A 218 -14.65 -35.39 -24.90
C VAL A 218 -15.67 -36.47 -24.58
N TYR A 219 -15.86 -37.40 -25.51
CA TYR A 219 -16.64 -38.62 -25.31
C TYR A 219 -15.63 -39.75 -25.07
N GLN A 220 -15.69 -40.38 -23.89
CA GLN A 220 -14.98 -41.62 -23.59
C GLN A 220 -15.97 -42.76 -23.38
#